data_AF-A0A7C1QI03-F1
#
_entry.id   AF-A0A7C1QI03-F1
#
_cell.length_a   1.000
_cell.length_b   1.000
_cell.length_c   1.000
_cell.angle_alpha   90.00
_cell.angle_beta   90.00
_cell.angle_gamma   90.00
#
_symmetry.space_group_name_H-M   'P 1'
#
loop_
_entity.id
_entity.type
_entity.pdbx_description
1 polymer ?
#
loop_
_entity_poly.entity_id
_entity_poly.type
_entity_poly.pdbx_seq_one_letter_code
_entity_poly.pdbx_strand_id
1 'polypeptide(L)'
;MKKERAIIIKDPRLRRIRNEFRNLLQSWTSKVRSDLQDKAFVYIENHEDDKLREINIKVSNLDIMEEKSIILCPDCGRRDQDMVYVPTIPSTNEWNVPNPYATYTHEWICMDCNSKRVHIADLREEILTGMTMMDIEEFLDRLSGGEGVGLSRSGWKCNGYEESERILFEMGIEKDTQGKFLELCGHYGGYCDCEILLNA
;
A
#
# COMPACT_ATOMS: atom_id res chain seq x y z
N MET A 1 -18.97 6.26 13.71
CA MET A 1 -17.88 6.04 12.74
C MET A 1 -18.38 6.39 11.35
N LYS A 2 -17.62 7.15 10.55
CA LYS A 2 -17.98 7.42 9.15
C LYS A 2 -17.87 6.10 8.39
N LYS A 3 -18.91 5.71 7.65
CA LYS A 3 -18.87 4.56 6.73
C LYS A 3 -18.02 4.91 5.51
N GLU A 4 -17.50 3.89 4.82
CA GLU A 4 -16.90 4.05 3.50
C GLU A 4 -17.84 4.78 2.55
N ARG A 5 -17.27 5.62 1.67
CA ARG A 5 -18.04 6.40 0.68
C ARG A 5 -17.33 6.39 -0.66
N ALA A 6 -17.98 5.86 -1.68
CA ALA A 6 -17.50 5.92 -3.05
C ALA A 6 -18.12 7.12 -3.79
N ILE A 7 -17.31 7.83 -4.56
CA ILE A 7 -17.78 8.83 -5.53
C ILE A 7 -17.55 8.24 -6.92
N ILE A 8 -18.64 7.78 -7.55
CA ILE A 8 -18.61 7.14 -8.86
C ILE A 8 -19.31 8.03 -9.88
N ILE A 9 -18.58 8.52 -10.87
CA ILE A 9 -19.12 9.39 -11.92
C ILE A 9 -19.37 8.57 -13.18
N LYS A 10 -20.62 8.15 -13.41
CA LYS A 10 -20.98 7.34 -14.59
C LYS A 10 -20.90 8.12 -15.90
N ASP A 11 -21.33 9.38 -15.90
CA ASP A 11 -21.34 10.23 -17.10
C ASP A 11 -19.90 10.55 -17.57
N PRO A 12 -19.52 10.16 -18.81
CA PRO A 12 -18.20 10.48 -19.38
C PRO A 12 -17.88 11.98 -19.41
N ARG A 13 -18.87 12.85 -19.62
CA ARG A 13 -18.68 14.31 -19.66
C ARG A 13 -18.29 14.83 -18.29
N LEU A 14 -18.98 14.38 -17.24
CA LEU A 14 -18.65 14.74 -15.86
C LEU A 14 -17.30 14.17 -15.42
N ARG A 15 -16.91 12.97 -15.89
CA ARG A 15 -15.56 12.43 -15.67
C ARG A 15 -14.48 13.32 -16.27
N ARG A 16 -14.70 13.79 -17.51
CA ARG A 16 -13.79 14.76 -18.15
C ARG A 16 -13.68 16.03 -17.32
N ILE A 17 -14.80 16.62 -16.92
CA ILE A 17 -14.83 17.83 -16.09
C ILE A 17 -14.05 17.61 -14.77
N ARG A 18 -14.31 16.51 -14.07
CA ARG A 18 -13.56 16.14 -12.85
C ARG A 18 -12.05 16.07 -13.11
N ASN A 19 -11.63 15.42 -14.19
CA ASN A 19 -10.21 15.28 -14.52
C ASN A 19 -9.57 16.65 -14.81
N GLU A 20 -10.24 17.53 -15.55
CA GLU A 20 -9.76 18.89 -15.78
C GLU A 20 -9.64 19.69 -14.47
N PHE A 21 -10.63 19.59 -13.57
CA PHE A 21 -10.54 20.24 -12.26
C PHE A 21 -9.35 19.73 -11.44
N ARG A 22 -9.09 18.42 -11.45
CA ARG A 22 -7.93 17.84 -10.77
C ARG A 22 -6.61 18.31 -11.38
N ASN A 23 -6.52 18.39 -12.71
CA ASN A 23 -5.34 18.91 -13.40
C ASN A 23 -5.09 20.39 -13.07
N LEU A 24 -6.15 21.20 -12.99
CA LEU A 24 -6.06 22.60 -12.58
C LEU A 24 -5.56 22.74 -11.14
N LEU A 25 -6.12 21.96 -10.22
CA LEU A 25 -5.70 21.95 -8.81
C LEU A 25 -4.24 21.50 -8.68
N GLN A 26 -3.83 20.46 -9.40
CA GLN A 26 -2.44 20.02 -9.44
C GLN A 26 -1.51 21.12 -9.95
N SER A 27 -1.85 21.74 -11.09
CA SER A 27 -1.04 22.80 -11.68
C SER A 27 -0.89 23.99 -10.72
N TRP A 28 -1.97 24.33 -10.01
CA TRP A 28 -1.95 25.35 -8.97
C TRP A 28 -1.05 24.95 -7.79
N THR A 29 -1.20 23.73 -7.26
CA THR A 29 -0.36 23.19 -6.18
C THR A 29 1.12 23.19 -6.57
N SER A 30 1.46 22.74 -7.78
CA SER A 30 2.83 22.75 -8.28
C SER A 30 3.40 24.16 -8.37
N LYS A 31 2.60 25.14 -8.82
CA LYS A 31 3.02 26.53 -8.85
C LYS A 31 3.28 27.08 -7.44
N VAL A 32 2.35 26.85 -6.50
CA VAL A 32 2.52 27.28 -5.10
C VAL A 32 3.77 26.66 -4.49
N ARG A 33 4.03 25.37 -4.75
CA ARG A 33 5.25 24.67 -4.30
C ARG A 33 6.51 25.32 -4.87
N SER A 34 6.53 25.60 -6.18
CA SER A 34 7.64 26.31 -6.84
C SER A 34 7.90 27.68 -6.24
N ASP A 35 6.85 28.51 -6.08
CA ASP A 35 6.96 29.86 -5.51
C ASP A 35 7.49 29.85 -4.06
N LEU A 36 7.18 28.79 -3.30
CA LEU A 36 7.72 28.57 -1.96
C LEU A 36 9.20 28.16 -2.01
N GLN A 37 9.57 27.28 -2.93
CA GLN A 37 10.97 26.83 -3.10
C GLN A 37 11.88 27.97 -3.57
N ASP A 38 11.41 28.83 -4.47
CA ASP A 38 12.16 30.02 -4.91
C ASP A 38 12.44 30.96 -3.73
N LYS A 39 11.47 31.13 -2.82
CA LYS A 39 11.67 31.90 -1.57
C LYS A 39 12.63 31.21 -0.61
N ALA A 40 12.55 29.89 -0.49
CA ALA A 40 13.48 29.12 0.34
C ALA A 40 14.94 29.33 -0.09
N PHE A 41 15.18 29.37 -1.41
CA PHE A 41 16.50 29.62 -1.97
C PHE A 41 17.08 30.98 -1.53
N VAL A 42 16.28 32.04 -1.59
CA VAL A 42 16.68 33.38 -1.13
C VAL A 42 16.99 33.40 0.38
N TYR A 43 16.24 32.66 1.19
CA TYR A 43 16.50 32.58 2.63
C TYR A 43 17.75 31.77 2.98
N ILE A 44 18.09 30.76 2.18
CA ILE A 44 19.35 30.00 2.31
C ILE A 44 20.55 30.93 2.06
N GLU A 45 20.53 31.72 0.99
CA GLU A 45 21.61 32.65 0.65
C GLU A 45 21.81 33.74 1.72
N ASN A 46 20.72 34.18 2.35
CA ASN A 46 20.75 35.21 3.40
C ASN A 46 20.94 34.65 4.82
N HIS A 47 21.10 33.32 4.98
CA HIS A 47 21.22 32.64 6.27
C HIS A 47 20.04 32.92 7.23
N GLU A 48 18.80 32.97 6.71
CA GLU A 48 17.59 33.23 7.48
C GLU A 48 16.86 31.91 7.88
N ASP A 49 17.48 31.13 8.77
CA ASP A 49 17.05 29.76 9.13
C ASP A 49 15.59 29.65 9.61
N ASP A 50 15.12 30.60 10.42
CA ASP A 50 13.75 30.59 10.94
C ASP A 50 12.71 30.70 9.81
N LYS A 51 12.96 31.57 8.82
CA LYS A 51 12.08 31.73 7.67
C LYS A 51 12.13 30.51 6.74
N LEU A 52 13.31 29.91 6.58
CA LEU A 52 13.45 28.66 5.84
C LEU A 52 12.61 27.54 6.47
N ARG A 53 12.65 27.41 7.80
CA ARG A 53 11.83 26.44 8.53
C ARG A 53 10.34 26.68 8.31
N GLU A 54 9.86 27.93 8.34
CA GLU A 54 8.47 28.25 8.04
C GLU A 54 8.05 27.83 6.63
N ILE A 55 8.91 28.03 5.64
CA ILE A 55 8.64 27.60 4.26
C ILE A 55 8.54 26.07 4.17
N ASN A 56 9.46 25.34 4.81
CA ASN A 56 9.43 23.88 4.83
C ASN A 56 8.15 23.34 5.48
N ILE A 57 7.66 23.97 6.55
CA ILE A 57 6.37 23.64 7.16
C ILE A 57 5.22 23.85 6.15
N LYS A 58 5.23 24.95 5.40
CA LYS A 58 4.20 25.23 4.38
C LYS A 58 4.22 24.21 3.24
N VAL A 59 5.40 23.84 2.75
CA VAL A 59 5.56 22.80 1.72
C VAL A 59 5.05 21.46 2.24
N SER A 60 5.47 21.04 3.43
CA SER A 60 5.00 19.78 4.04
C SER A 60 3.48 19.77 4.23
N ASN A 61 2.88 20.87 4.69
CA ASN A 61 1.44 20.98 4.80
C ASN A 61 0.73 20.87 3.45
N LEU A 62 1.29 21.48 2.39
CA LEU A 62 0.76 21.39 1.04
C LEU A 62 0.78 19.95 0.52
N ASP A 63 1.88 19.24 0.76
CA ASP A 63 2.05 17.83 0.37
C ASP A 63 1.01 16.94 1.08
N ILE A 64 0.86 17.12 2.40
CA ILE A 64 -0.16 16.40 3.19
C ILE A 64 -1.57 16.70 2.68
N MET A 65 -1.86 17.95 2.31
CA MET A 65 -3.16 18.33 1.76
C MET A 65 -3.41 17.69 0.40
N GLU A 66 -2.40 17.62 -0.48
CA GLU A 66 -2.50 16.93 -1.77
C GLU A 66 -2.74 15.43 -1.57
N GLU A 67 -1.94 14.79 -0.72
CA GLU A 67 -2.02 13.35 -0.44
C GLU A 67 -3.36 12.93 0.19
N LYS A 68 -3.93 13.76 1.08
CA LYS A 68 -5.21 13.48 1.76
C LYS A 68 -6.44 13.89 0.95
N SER A 69 -6.27 14.36 -0.27
CA SER A 69 -7.37 14.88 -1.08
C SER A 69 -7.88 13.88 -2.11
N ILE A 70 -9.06 14.17 -2.65
CA ILE A 70 -9.67 13.38 -3.74
C ILE A 70 -8.96 13.56 -5.10
N ILE A 71 -7.89 14.37 -5.18
CA ILE A 71 -7.25 14.69 -6.46
C ILE A 71 -6.13 13.72 -6.85
N LEU A 72 -5.68 12.88 -5.91
CA LEU A 72 -4.58 11.95 -6.07
C LEU A 72 -4.88 10.67 -5.27
N CYS A 73 -4.69 9.51 -5.89
CA CYS A 73 -4.60 8.26 -5.13
C CYS A 73 -3.18 8.12 -4.57
N PRO A 74 -2.99 8.05 -3.24
CA PRO A 74 -1.66 7.89 -2.66
C PRO A 74 -1.01 6.57 -3.08
N ASP A 75 -1.79 5.49 -3.22
CA ASP A 75 -1.26 4.16 -3.54
C ASP A 75 -0.67 4.02 -4.96
N CYS A 76 -1.34 4.57 -5.97
CA CYS A 76 -0.96 4.35 -7.37
C CYS A 76 -0.65 5.65 -8.14
N GLY A 77 -0.74 6.81 -7.49
CA GLY A 77 -0.50 8.11 -8.11
C GLY A 77 -1.53 8.54 -9.17
N ARG A 78 -2.53 7.71 -9.48
CA ARG A 78 -3.55 8.04 -10.48
C ARG A 78 -4.46 9.15 -9.99
N ARG A 79 -4.86 10.01 -10.94
CA ARG A 79 -5.67 11.22 -10.71
C ARG A 79 -6.97 11.20 -11.52
N ASP A 80 -7.12 10.24 -12.43
CA ASP A 80 -8.22 10.15 -13.39
C ASP A 80 -9.29 9.13 -12.98
N GLN A 81 -9.13 8.48 -11.83
CA GLN A 81 -10.03 7.44 -11.35
C GLN A 81 -11.11 7.97 -10.40
N ASP A 82 -12.21 7.24 -10.29
CA ASP A 82 -13.16 7.41 -9.20
C ASP A 82 -12.49 7.05 -7.86
N MET A 83 -12.93 7.69 -6.78
CA MET A 83 -12.26 7.61 -5.48
C MET A 83 -13.22 7.11 -4.40
N VAL A 84 -12.66 6.35 -3.47
CA VAL A 84 -13.31 5.85 -2.27
C VAL A 84 -12.66 6.50 -1.07
N TYR A 85 -13.50 7.09 -0.23
CA TYR A 85 -13.11 7.49 1.10
C TYR A 85 -13.09 6.26 1.99
N VAL A 86 -11.88 5.88 2.42
CA VAL A 86 -11.66 4.82 3.39
C VAL A 86 -11.38 5.49 4.74
N PRO A 87 -12.27 5.29 5.73
CA PRO A 87 -11.97 5.69 7.09
C PRO A 87 -10.95 4.70 7.64
N THR A 88 -9.68 5.10 7.75
CA THR A 88 -8.66 4.24 8.34
C THR A 88 -9.00 4.06 9.81
N ILE A 89 -9.34 2.83 10.18
CA ILE A 89 -9.35 2.39 11.56
C ILE A 89 -7.87 2.28 11.92
N PRO A 90 -7.38 2.89 13.02
CA PRO A 90 -5.98 2.78 13.41
C PRO A 90 -5.62 1.30 13.39
N SER A 91 -4.60 0.94 12.60
CA SER A 91 -4.12 -0.42 12.52
C SER A 91 -3.90 -0.88 13.94
N THR A 92 -4.72 -1.81 14.39
CA THR A 92 -4.31 -2.59 15.52
C THR A 92 -3.08 -3.35 15.09
N ASN A 93 -2.08 -3.44 15.95
CA ASN A 93 -0.96 -4.34 15.68
C ASN A 93 -1.47 -5.80 15.58
N GLU A 94 -0.59 -6.75 15.28
CA GLU A 94 -0.87 -8.20 15.24
C GLU A 94 -1.63 -8.73 16.46
N TRP A 95 -1.66 -7.99 17.56
CA TRP A 95 -2.29 -8.32 18.84
C TRP A 95 -3.64 -7.63 19.09
N ASN A 96 -4.26 -7.02 18.07
CA ASN A 96 -5.47 -6.22 18.23
C ASN A 96 -5.33 -5.04 19.23
N VAL A 97 -4.10 -4.64 19.56
CA VAL A 97 -3.85 -3.51 20.47
C VAL A 97 -3.85 -2.23 19.64
N PRO A 98 -4.69 -1.24 19.97
CA PRO A 98 -4.66 0.06 19.32
C PRO A 98 -3.26 0.64 19.46
N ASN A 99 -2.56 0.88 18.34
CA ASN A 99 -1.32 1.63 18.40
C ASN A 99 -1.68 3.05 18.88
N PRO A 100 -1.22 3.49 20.08
CA PRO A 100 -1.59 4.79 20.63
C PRO A 100 -1.01 5.96 19.81
N TYR A 101 -0.09 5.67 18.88
CA TYR A 101 0.47 6.60 17.92
C TYR A 101 -0.13 6.47 16.51
N ALA A 102 -1.00 5.48 16.26
CA ALA A 102 -1.71 5.39 14.99
C ALA A 102 -2.72 6.54 14.93
N THR A 103 -2.36 7.58 14.19
CA THR A 103 -3.27 8.66 13.88
C THR A 103 -4.33 8.12 12.92
N TYR A 104 -5.60 8.45 13.16
CA TYR A 104 -6.69 8.18 12.22
C TYR A 104 -6.40 8.91 10.92
N THR A 105 -5.73 8.26 9.98
CA THR A 105 -5.69 8.74 8.62
C THR A 105 -7.08 8.49 8.02
N HIS A 106 -7.51 9.38 7.14
CA HIS A 106 -8.65 9.10 6.31
C HIS A 106 -8.14 9.33 4.91
N GLU A 107 -8.27 8.32 4.08
CA GLU A 107 -7.57 8.30 2.81
C GLU A 107 -8.59 8.21 1.68
N TRP A 108 -8.33 8.99 0.64
CA TRP A 108 -9.02 8.85 -0.63
C TRP A 108 -8.14 8.00 -1.52
N ILE A 109 -8.54 6.76 -1.75
CA ILE A 109 -7.86 5.87 -2.69
C ILE A 109 -8.72 5.66 -3.93
N CYS A 110 -8.13 5.32 -5.06
CA CYS A 110 -8.91 5.06 -6.26
C CYS A 110 -9.71 3.76 -6.11
N MET A 111 -10.79 3.65 -6.87
CA MET A 111 -11.66 2.46 -6.90
C MET A 111 -10.85 1.17 -7.10
N ASP A 112 -9.89 1.15 -8.03
CA ASP A 112 -9.08 -0.03 -8.30
C ASP A 112 -8.18 -0.42 -7.12
N CYS A 113 -7.55 0.55 -6.46
CA CYS A 113 -6.75 0.29 -5.26
C CYS A 113 -7.63 -0.16 -4.09
N ASN A 114 -8.82 0.43 -3.94
CA ASN A 114 -9.78 -0.05 -2.94
C ASN A 114 -10.25 -1.47 -3.24
N SER A 115 -10.53 -1.80 -4.50
CA SER A 115 -10.91 -3.16 -4.91
C SER A 115 -9.81 -4.17 -4.58
N LYS A 116 -8.53 -3.83 -4.83
CA LYS A 116 -7.39 -4.65 -4.41
C LYS A 116 -7.33 -4.80 -2.88
N ARG A 117 -7.51 -3.72 -2.13
CA ARG A 117 -7.52 -3.73 -0.66
C ARG A 117 -8.60 -4.66 -0.11
N VAL A 118 -9.82 -4.57 -0.65
CA VAL A 118 -10.95 -5.43 -0.25
C VAL A 118 -10.65 -6.89 -0.60
N HIS A 119 -10.19 -7.15 -1.83
CA HIS A 119 -9.80 -8.50 -2.26
C HIS A 119 -8.73 -9.13 -1.37
N ILE A 120 -7.69 -8.37 -1.00
CA ILE A 120 -6.64 -8.84 -0.08
C ILE A 120 -7.19 -9.14 1.31
N ALA A 121 -8.13 -8.32 1.81
CA ALA A 121 -8.76 -8.56 3.10
C ALA A 121 -9.63 -9.83 3.08
N ASP A 122 -10.40 -10.03 2.02
CA ASP A 122 -11.24 -11.21 1.81
C ASP A 122 -10.35 -12.47 1.67
N LEU A 123 -9.28 -12.41 0.86
CA LEU A 123 -8.30 -13.49 0.74
C LEU A 123 -7.70 -13.87 2.10
N ARG A 124 -7.32 -12.89 2.91
CA ARG A 124 -6.75 -13.13 4.24
C ARG A 124 -7.76 -13.83 5.16
N GLU A 125 -9.01 -13.41 5.15
CA GLU A 125 -10.07 -14.05 5.95
C GLU A 125 -10.27 -15.50 5.49
N GLU A 126 -10.35 -15.74 4.19
CA GLU A 126 -10.50 -17.09 3.63
C GLU A 126 -9.30 -17.99 3.97
N ILE A 127 -8.07 -17.51 3.82
CA ILE A 127 -6.87 -18.26 4.20
C ILE A 127 -6.90 -18.63 5.68
N LEU A 128 -7.28 -17.70 6.56
CA LEU A 128 -7.35 -17.95 8.01
C LEU A 128 -8.42 -18.98 8.41
N THR A 129 -9.33 -19.35 7.52
CA THR A 129 -10.24 -20.49 7.75
C THR A 129 -9.60 -21.85 7.47
N GLY A 130 -8.59 -21.90 6.60
CA GLY A 130 -7.91 -23.13 6.16
C GLY A 130 -6.45 -23.27 6.60
N MET A 131 -5.82 -22.18 7.03
CA MET A 131 -4.45 -22.10 7.54
C MET A 131 -4.42 -21.18 8.75
N THR A 132 -3.99 -21.71 9.89
CA THR A 132 -3.73 -20.92 11.09
C THR A 132 -2.42 -20.15 10.97
N MET A 133 -2.18 -19.19 11.86
CA MET A 133 -0.88 -18.52 11.94
C MET A 133 0.26 -19.51 12.23
N MET A 134 0.00 -20.56 13.01
CA MET A 134 0.99 -21.61 13.26
C MET A 134 1.34 -22.39 11.98
N ASP A 135 0.35 -22.64 11.10
CA ASP A 135 0.60 -23.30 9.82
C ASP A 135 1.45 -22.40 8.90
N ILE A 136 1.24 -21.08 8.94
CA ILE A 136 2.05 -20.12 8.18
C ILE A 136 3.49 -20.08 8.72
N GLU A 137 3.66 -20.05 10.05
CA GLU A 137 4.97 -20.11 10.70
C GLU A 137 5.72 -21.41 10.36
N GLU A 138 5.04 -22.56 10.48
CA GLU A 138 5.60 -23.86 10.10
C GLU A 138 5.98 -23.90 8.62
N PHE A 139 5.14 -23.36 7.73
CA PHE A 139 5.44 -23.25 6.31
C PHE A 139 6.73 -22.44 6.07
N LEU A 140 6.87 -21.27 6.69
CA LEU A 140 8.06 -20.40 6.52
C LEU A 140 9.33 -21.06 7.10
N ASP A 141 9.21 -21.77 8.21
CA ASP A 141 10.32 -22.53 8.80
C ASP A 141 10.76 -23.68 7.87
N ARG A 142 9.81 -24.42 7.27
CA ARG A 142 10.12 -25.47 6.30
C ARG A 142 10.69 -24.91 5.01
N LEU A 143 10.15 -23.78 4.54
CA LEU A 143 10.61 -23.10 3.32
C LEU A 143 12.00 -22.50 3.48
N SER A 144 12.35 -21.95 4.64
CA SER A 144 13.71 -21.43 4.92
C SER A 144 14.70 -22.51 5.35
N GLY A 145 14.20 -23.68 5.76
CA GLY A 145 14.98 -24.82 6.23
C GLY A 145 15.56 -25.69 5.11
N GLY A 146 16.09 -26.85 5.50
CA GLY A 146 16.72 -27.80 4.59
C GLY A 146 15.78 -28.49 3.60
N GLU A 147 14.46 -28.30 3.76
CA GLU A 147 13.44 -28.82 2.85
C GLU A 147 13.09 -27.84 1.74
N GLY A 148 13.24 -26.52 1.96
CA GLY A 148 12.87 -25.51 0.97
C GLY A 148 14.08 -24.86 0.31
N VAL A 149 14.16 -23.54 0.43
CA VAL A 149 15.09 -22.69 -0.30
C VAL A 149 16.47 -22.66 0.32
N GLY A 150 17.41 -23.34 -0.32
CA GLY A 150 18.83 -23.22 -0.01
C GLY A 150 19.37 -21.85 -0.46
N LEU A 151 19.26 -20.81 0.38
CA LEU A 151 19.88 -19.50 0.14
C LEU A 151 21.41 -19.60 0.22
N SER A 152 22.04 -20.12 -0.83
CA SER A 152 23.50 -20.21 -0.94
C SER A 152 24.11 -18.91 -1.46
N ARG A 153 25.33 -18.57 -1.02
CA ARG A 153 26.10 -17.40 -1.51
C ARG A 153 26.37 -17.44 -3.02
N SER A 154 26.25 -18.61 -3.64
CA SER A 154 26.44 -18.88 -5.07
C SER A 154 25.21 -18.61 -5.93
N GLY A 155 24.09 -18.18 -5.33
CA GLY A 155 22.81 -18.06 -6.01
C GLY A 155 22.10 -19.41 -6.10
N TRP A 156 20.79 -19.39 -5.93
CA TRP A 156 19.95 -20.57 -6.13
C TRP A 156 19.11 -20.37 -7.40
N LYS A 157 18.80 -21.47 -8.10
CA LYS A 157 17.88 -21.39 -9.23
C LYS A 157 16.48 -21.20 -8.66
N CYS A 158 15.94 -20.00 -8.83
CA CYS A 158 14.55 -19.72 -8.53
C CYS A 158 13.67 -20.50 -9.52
N ASN A 159 12.84 -21.42 -8.99
CA ASN A 159 11.92 -22.27 -9.76
C ASN A 159 10.45 -21.85 -9.60
N GLY A 160 10.18 -20.58 -9.26
CA GLY A 160 8.81 -20.14 -8.97
C GLY A 160 8.35 -20.61 -7.58
N TYR A 161 7.24 -21.34 -7.49
CA TYR A 161 6.63 -21.81 -6.24
C TYR A 161 6.78 -23.33 -5.99
N GLU A 162 7.73 -23.98 -6.65
CA GLU A 162 7.84 -25.45 -6.64
C GLU A 162 7.98 -26.01 -5.21
N GLU A 163 8.82 -25.38 -4.37
CA GLU A 163 8.97 -25.81 -2.98
C GLU A 163 7.77 -25.38 -2.13
N SER A 164 7.21 -24.19 -2.36
CA SER A 164 6.03 -23.76 -1.61
C SER A 164 4.83 -24.67 -1.83
N GLU A 165 4.52 -25.01 -3.09
CA GLU A 165 3.43 -25.93 -3.43
C GLU A 165 3.64 -27.32 -2.82
N ARG A 166 4.88 -27.83 -2.88
CA ARG A 166 5.24 -29.13 -2.28
C ARG A 166 5.06 -29.12 -0.77
N ILE A 167 5.61 -28.12 -0.07
CA ILE A 167 5.54 -28.01 1.39
C ILE A 167 4.09 -27.88 1.85
N LEU A 168 3.31 -26.99 1.23
CA LEU A 168 1.90 -26.80 1.59
C LEU A 168 1.07 -28.07 1.34
N PHE A 169 1.36 -28.82 0.27
CA PHE A 169 0.74 -30.11 0.01
C PHE A 169 1.08 -31.14 1.08
N GLU A 170 2.35 -31.22 1.50
CA GLU A 170 2.79 -32.12 2.55
C GLU A 170 2.21 -31.76 3.93
N MET A 171 1.94 -30.47 4.18
CA MET A 171 1.21 -29.99 5.36
C MET A 171 -0.28 -30.34 5.33
N GLY A 172 -0.79 -30.88 4.21
CA GLY A 172 -2.20 -31.23 4.05
C GLY A 172 -3.12 -30.03 3.80
N ILE A 173 -2.57 -28.88 3.39
CA ILE A 173 -3.35 -27.70 3.05
C ILE A 173 -4.10 -27.95 1.75
N GLU A 174 -5.39 -27.64 1.70
CA GLU A 174 -6.20 -27.81 0.50
C GLU A 174 -5.71 -26.93 -0.66
N LYS A 175 -5.71 -27.47 -1.88
CA LYS A 175 -5.17 -26.80 -3.08
C LYS A 175 -5.77 -25.41 -3.35
N ASP A 176 -7.05 -25.22 -3.02
CA ASP A 176 -7.70 -23.91 -3.13
C ASP A 176 -7.08 -22.89 -2.17
N THR A 177 -6.90 -23.27 -0.90
CA THR A 177 -6.23 -22.46 0.12
C THR A 177 -4.77 -22.19 -0.24
N GLN A 178 -4.06 -23.16 -0.81
CA GLN A 178 -2.68 -22.96 -1.29
C GLN A 178 -2.63 -21.87 -2.36
N GLY A 179 -3.52 -21.94 -3.37
CA GLY A 179 -3.57 -20.97 -4.45
C GLY A 179 -3.84 -19.55 -3.93
N LYS A 180 -4.78 -19.41 -2.99
CA LYS A 180 -5.10 -18.13 -2.34
C LYS A 180 -3.94 -17.61 -1.49
N PHE A 181 -3.27 -18.49 -0.75
CA PHE A 181 -2.10 -18.14 0.06
C PHE A 181 -0.95 -17.63 -0.82
N LEU A 182 -0.63 -18.32 -1.91
CA LEU A 182 0.41 -17.89 -2.84
C LEU A 182 0.04 -16.61 -3.60
N GLU A 183 -1.25 -16.42 -3.93
CA GLU A 183 -1.76 -15.14 -4.45
C GLU A 183 -1.54 -14.00 -3.44
N LEU A 184 -1.83 -14.24 -2.17
CA LEU A 184 -1.59 -13.28 -1.10
C LEU A 184 -0.09 -12.97 -0.94
N CYS A 185 0.78 -13.98 -0.98
CA CYS A 185 2.23 -13.80 -1.00
C CYS A 185 2.67 -12.91 -2.18
N GLY A 186 2.13 -13.15 -3.37
CA GLY A 186 2.39 -12.33 -4.55
C GLY A 186 2.01 -10.85 -4.35
N HIS A 187 0.91 -10.57 -3.64
CA HIS A 187 0.54 -9.20 -3.26
C HIS A 187 1.56 -8.51 -2.36
N TYR A 188 2.29 -9.26 -1.53
CA TYR A 188 3.39 -8.78 -0.69
C TYR A 188 4.77 -8.86 -1.37
N GLY A 189 4.81 -9.16 -2.67
CA GLY A 189 6.06 -9.21 -3.45
C GLY A 189 6.76 -10.57 -3.46
N GLY A 190 6.12 -11.62 -2.93
CA GLY A 190 6.62 -13.00 -2.98
C GLY A 190 6.16 -13.73 -4.23
N TYR A 191 6.74 -13.46 -5.41
CA TYR A 191 6.36 -14.11 -6.68
C TYR A 191 7.09 -15.45 -6.93
N CYS A 192 7.94 -15.85 -6.00
CA CYS A 192 8.63 -17.13 -5.97
C CYS A 192 9.07 -17.48 -4.55
N ASP A 193 9.49 -18.72 -4.32
CA ASP A 193 9.91 -19.24 -3.00
C ASP A 193 10.95 -18.33 -2.30
N CYS A 194 11.96 -17.86 -3.03
CA CYS A 194 12.98 -16.95 -2.49
C CYS A 194 12.39 -15.60 -2.08
N GLU A 195 11.50 -15.04 -2.90
CA GLU A 195 10.88 -13.74 -2.64
C GLU A 195 9.85 -13.83 -1.52
N ILE A 196 9.17 -14.97 -1.35
CA ILE A 196 8.32 -15.22 -0.18
C ILE A 196 9.17 -15.06 1.07
N LEU A 197 10.32 -15.74 1.16
CA LEU A 197 11.21 -15.64 2.33
C LEU A 197 11.82 -14.24 2.54
N LEU A 198 12.14 -13.52 1.46
CA LEU A 198 12.72 -12.17 1.56
C LEU A 198 11.69 -11.11 1.98
N ASN A 199 10.39 -11.37 1.78
CA ASN A 199 9.30 -10.45 2.10
C ASN A 199 8.36 -10.96 3.21
N ALA A 200 8.70 -12.09 3.85
CA ALA A 200 7.94 -12.69 4.96
C ALA A 200 8.07 -11.91 6.27
#